data_AF-A0A6P0KQR9-F1
#
_entry.id   AF-A0A6P0KQR9-F1
#
_cell.length_a   1.000
_cell.length_b   1.000
_cell.length_c   1.000
_cell.angle_alpha   90.00
_cell.angle_beta   90.00
_cell.angle_gamma   90.00
#
_symmetry.space_group_name_H-M   'P 1'
#
loop_
_entity.id
_entity.type
_entity.pdbx_description
1 polymer ?
#
loop_
_entity_poly.entity_id
_entity_poly.type
_entity_poly.pdbx_seq_one_letter_code
_entity_poly.pdbx_strand_id
1 'polypeptide(L)'
;MRKILALWATVRSTSTAFENMMLQRGDFLISHEPFGLSYYNSPERRNTNRYPDVELNPEYNYQTTWQRLKQQADSQAVFIKDMAYYMFHVADPEFLSIFENTFIVRNPAKMLPSLYDKWPDFTLEETGYAELYKLFKMAKEFSGKIPVVIDSDDLVQKPEATVKAYCDAVGIPFIKEALQWEQKFRPELTNWDGGTWVTNVMSSSGFKEQKKDNYVSVEDNEHLQNAYEFCFPYYQKLYEHRIRIA
;
A
#
# COMPACT_ATOMS: atom_id res chain seq x y z
N MET A 1 -18.88 -7.04 13.79
CA MET A 1 -17.86 -6.69 12.79
C MET A 1 -16.52 -7.34 13.10
N ARG A 2 -15.96 -8.06 12.12
CA ARG A 2 -14.56 -8.53 12.17
C ARG A 2 -13.63 -7.34 11.92
N LYS A 3 -12.40 -7.37 12.44
CA LYS A 3 -11.40 -6.39 12.02
C LYS A 3 -11.06 -6.61 10.54
N ILE A 4 -10.87 -5.52 9.82
CA ILE A 4 -10.41 -5.53 8.43
C ILE A 4 -8.89 -5.56 8.43
N LEU A 5 -8.25 -6.45 7.67
CA LEU A 5 -6.80 -6.38 7.49
C LEU A 5 -6.48 -5.25 6.52
N ALA A 6 -5.71 -4.25 6.96
CA ALA A 6 -5.32 -3.13 6.11
C ALA A 6 -3.82 -3.14 5.84
N LEU A 7 -3.45 -3.03 4.57
CA LEU A 7 -2.10 -2.77 4.12
C LEU A 7 -1.97 -1.31 3.68
N TRP A 8 -1.41 -0.48 4.55
CA TRP A 8 -1.05 0.90 4.24
C TRP A 8 0.34 0.93 3.62
N ALA A 9 0.47 1.57 2.46
CA ALA A 9 1.69 1.53 1.67
C ALA A 9 2.20 2.93 1.33
N THR A 10 3.52 3.06 1.16
CA THR A 10 4.04 4.08 0.23
C THR A 10 3.80 3.61 -1.21
N VAL A 11 3.83 4.53 -2.16
CA VAL A 11 3.87 4.15 -3.59
C VAL A 11 5.11 3.31 -3.89
N ARG A 12 5.02 2.47 -4.93
CA ARG A 12 6.13 1.65 -5.47
C ARG A 12 6.83 0.71 -4.45
N SER A 13 6.09 0.25 -3.44
CA SER A 13 6.57 -0.56 -2.30
C SER A 13 6.25 -2.06 -2.36
N THR A 14 5.96 -2.61 -3.55
CA THR A 14 5.49 -4.01 -3.76
C THR A 14 4.14 -4.37 -3.12
N SER A 15 3.41 -3.38 -2.61
CA SER A 15 2.09 -3.54 -1.99
C SER A 15 1.04 -4.23 -2.88
N THR A 16 1.05 -4.00 -4.20
CA THR A 16 0.10 -4.66 -5.11
C THR A 16 0.43 -6.14 -5.32
N ALA A 17 1.71 -6.53 -5.28
CA ALA A 17 2.09 -7.94 -5.28
C ALA A 17 1.65 -8.64 -3.98
N PHE A 18 1.73 -7.93 -2.86
CA PHE A 18 1.20 -8.41 -1.58
C PHE A 18 -0.31 -8.60 -1.62
N GLU A 19 -1.05 -7.64 -2.19
CA GLU A 19 -2.49 -7.77 -2.40
C GLU A 19 -2.84 -8.98 -3.29
N ASN A 20 -2.08 -9.22 -4.37
CA ASN A 20 -2.27 -10.41 -5.20
C ASN A 20 -2.04 -11.71 -4.42
N MET A 21 -1.05 -11.76 -3.53
CA MET A 21 -0.87 -12.89 -2.61
C MET A 21 -2.11 -13.05 -1.73
N MET A 22 -2.63 -11.96 -1.14
CA MET A 22 -3.85 -12.03 -0.33
C MET A 22 -5.07 -12.50 -1.12
N LEU A 23 -5.21 -12.10 -2.38
CA LEU A 23 -6.24 -12.59 -3.29
C LEU A 23 -6.12 -14.11 -3.53
N GLN A 24 -4.91 -14.59 -3.77
CA GLN A 24 -4.64 -16.00 -4.09
C GLN A 24 -4.97 -16.94 -2.93
N ARG A 25 -4.99 -16.45 -1.70
CA ARG A 25 -5.41 -17.24 -0.53
C ARG A 25 -6.87 -17.70 -0.61
N GLY A 26 -7.74 -16.90 -1.22
CA GLY A 26 -9.17 -17.20 -1.37
C GLY A 26 -10.01 -17.11 -0.10
N ASP A 27 -9.44 -16.67 1.03
CA ASP A 27 -10.12 -16.58 2.34
C ASP A 27 -10.48 -15.14 2.76
N PHE A 28 -10.25 -14.15 1.89
CA PHE A 28 -10.62 -12.74 2.11
C PHE A 28 -11.36 -12.16 0.91
N LEU A 29 -12.31 -11.26 1.20
CA LEU A 29 -12.75 -10.27 0.23
C LEU A 29 -11.66 -9.21 0.06
N ILE A 30 -11.15 -9.07 -1.16
CA ILE A 30 -10.10 -8.09 -1.49
C ILE A 30 -10.73 -6.81 -2.01
N SER A 31 -10.35 -5.68 -1.43
CA SER A 31 -10.69 -4.35 -1.94
C SER A 31 -9.42 -3.59 -2.31
N HIS A 32 -9.25 -3.38 -3.62
CA HIS A 32 -8.12 -2.66 -4.19
C HIS A 32 -8.33 -1.14 -4.05
N GLU A 33 -7.49 -0.49 -3.26
CA GLU A 33 -7.42 0.96 -3.08
C GLU A 33 -8.78 1.67 -2.94
N PRO A 34 -9.68 1.19 -2.05
CA PRO A 34 -11.00 1.79 -1.88
C PRO A 34 -10.93 3.28 -1.53
N PHE A 35 -9.92 3.71 -0.78
CA PHE A 35 -9.76 5.11 -0.43
C PHE A 35 -9.01 5.93 -1.49
N GLY A 36 -8.22 5.29 -2.35
CA GLY A 36 -7.71 5.92 -3.57
C GLY A 36 -8.84 6.40 -4.47
N LEU A 37 -9.90 5.59 -4.63
CA LEU A 37 -11.12 6.00 -5.36
C LEU A 37 -11.78 7.22 -4.72
N SER A 38 -11.80 7.29 -3.39
CA SER A 38 -12.29 8.47 -2.68
C SER A 38 -11.42 9.70 -2.94
N TYR A 39 -10.10 9.52 -2.91
CA TYR A 39 -9.13 10.59 -3.07
C TYR A 39 -9.14 11.23 -4.45
N TYR A 40 -9.34 10.43 -5.51
CA TYR A 40 -9.23 10.89 -6.91
C TYR A 40 -10.56 10.97 -7.67
N ASN A 41 -11.52 10.08 -7.40
CA ASN A 41 -12.69 9.84 -8.24
C ASN A 41 -14.02 10.20 -7.57
N SER A 42 -13.99 10.79 -6.37
CA SER A 42 -15.22 11.21 -5.67
C SER A 42 -15.48 12.72 -5.82
N PRO A 43 -16.73 13.18 -5.65
CA PRO A 43 -17.04 14.60 -5.41
C PRO A 43 -16.25 15.25 -4.27
N GLU A 44 -15.78 14.46 -3.29
CA GLU A 44 -14.97 14.88 -2.14
C GLU A 44 -13.46 14.84 -2.44
N ARG A 45 -13.06 14.58 -3.69
CA ARG A 45 -11.65 14.44 -4.09
C ARG A 45 -10.80 15.63 -3.66
N ARG A 46 -9.54 15.35 -3.36
CA ARG A 46 -8.57 16.41 -3.04
C ARG A 46 -8.30 17.26 -4.28
N ASN A 47 -7.82 18.49 -4.06
CA ASN A 47 -7.43 19.37 -5.14
C ASN A 47 -6.12 18.87 -5.79
N THR A 48 -6.24 17.91 -6.69
CA THR A 48 -5.15 17.31 -7.44
C THR A 48 -5.48 17.29 -8.93
N ASN A 49 -4.47 17.52 -9.76
CA ASN A 49 -4.56 17.48 -11.22
C ASN A 49 -4.04 16.16 -11.81
N ARG A 50 -3.82 15.13 -10.99
CA ARG A 50 -3.29 13.83 -11.46
C ARG A 50 -4.25 13.15 -12.46
N TYR A 51 -5.55 13.27 -12.22
CA TYR A 51 -6.62 12.70 -13.05
C TYR A 51 -7.74 13.73 -13.29
N PRO A 52 -7.50 14.75 -14.13
CA PRO A 52 -8.46 15.85 -14.31
C PRO A 52 -9.75 15.39 -15.01
N ASP A 53 -9.65 14.41 -15.92
CA ASP A 53 -10.73 13.94 -16.79
C ASP A 53 -11.54 12.77 -16.23
N VAL A 54 -11.30 12.38 -14.97
CA VAL A 54 -12.00 11.25 -14.37
C VAL A 54 -13.46 11.61 -14.07
N GLU A 55 -14.38 10.71 -14.43
CA GLU A 55 -15.79 10.85 -14.07
C GLU A 55 -15.96 10.66 -12.56
N LEU A 56 -16.58 11.64 -11.90
CA LEU A 56 -16.78 11.61 -10.46
C LEU A 56 -17.96 10.72 -10.10
N ASN A 57 -17.76 9.89 -9.08
CA ASN A 57 -18.79 8.98 -8.58
C ASN A 57 -19.02 9.19 -7.06
N PRO A 58 -20.22 9.64 -6.63
CA PRO A 58 -20.57 9.78 -5.23
C PRO A 58 -20.46 8.48 -4.40
N GLU A 59 -20.51 7.31 -5.04
CA GLU A 59 -20.29 6.01 -4.39
C GLU A 59 -18.85 5.82 -3.86
N TYR A 60 -17.95 6.72 -4.25
CA TYR A 60 -16.57 6.78 -3.77
C TYR A 60 -16.36 7.80 -2.65
N ASN A 61 -17.38 8.57 -2.23
CA ASN A 61 -17.26 9.44 -1.06
C ASN A 61 -16.73 8.68 0.15
N TYR A 62 -15.98 9.37 1.01
CA TYR A 62 -15.26 8.74 2.13
C TYR A 62 -16.22 7.97 3.03
N GLN A 63 -17.34 8.60 3.42
CA GLN A 63 -18.32 7.99 4.31
C GLN A 63 -18.98 6.76 3.67
N THR A 64 -19.33 6.83 2.38
CA THR A 64 -19.93 5.71 1.64
C THR A 64 -18.97 4.52 1.57
N THR A 65 -17.71 4.79 1.22
CA THR A 65 -16.64 3.78 1.18
C THR A 65 -16.40 3.14 2.55
N TRP A 66 -16.35 3.95 3.62
CA TRP A 66 -16.13 3.47 4.98
C TRP A 66 -17.28 2.58 5.46
N GLN A 67 -18.54 2.96 5.22
CA GLN A 67 -19.71 2.16 5.59
C GLN A 67 -19.78 0.85 4.79
N ARG A 68 -19.47 0.88 3.49
CA ARG A 68 -19.40 -0.33 2.65
C ARG A 68 -18.40 -1.34 3.20
N LEU A 69 -17.21 -0.89 3.58
CA LEU A 69 -16.19 -1.76 4.18
C LEU A 69 -16.65 -2.36 5.52
N LYS A 70 -17.29 -1.57 6.40
CA LYS A 70 -17.88 -2.07 7.65
C LYS A 70 -18.92 -3.16 7.40
N GLN A 71 -19.84 -2.93 6.46
CA GLN A 71 -20.88 -3.89 6.09
C GLN A 71 -20.30 -5.20 5.52
N GLN A 72 -19.28 -5.10 4.67
CA GLN A 72 -18.58 -6.27 4.14
C GLN A 72 -17.92 -7.10 5.26
N ALA A 73 -17.30 -6.42 6.23
CA ALA A 73 -16.62 -7.03 7.37
C ALA A 73 -17.56 -7.72 8.38
N ASP A 74 -18.85 -7.39 8.37
CA ASP A 74 -19.86 -8.15 9.13
C ASP A 74 -20.13 -9.51 8.49
N SER A 75 -20.04 -9.60 7.17
CA SER A 75 -20.37 -10.82 6.41
C SER A 75 -19.17 -11.76 6.24
N GLN A 76 -17.98 -11.24 5.97
CA GLN A 76 -16.77 -12.04 5.72
C GLN A 76 -15.49 -11.32 6.14
N ALA A 77 -14.34 -12.01 6.11
CA ALA A 77 -13.06 -11.37 6.33
C ALA A 77 -12.70 -10.47 5.14
N VAL A 78 -12.19 -9.27 5.40
CA VAL A 78 -11.88 -8.28 4.37
C VAL A 78 -10.41 -7.89 4.47
N PHE A 79 -9.74 -7.78 3.32
CA PHE A 79 -8.43 -7.21 3.18
C PHE A 79 -8.49 -5.98 2.26
N ILE A 80 -7.91 -4.87 2.71
CA ILE A 80 -7.75 -3.66 1.91
C ILE A 80 -6.26 -3.38 1.70
N LYS A 81 -5.94 -2.77 0.56
CA LYS A 81 -4.63 -2.17 0.31
C LYS A 81 -4.87 -0.74 -0.13
N ASP A 82 -4.19 0.22 0.49
CA ASP A 82 -4.26 1.64 0.12
C ASP A 82 -2.91 2.33 0.30
N MET A 83 -2.71 3.44 -0.42
CA MET A 83 -1.59 4.33 -0.15
C MET A 83 -1.92 5.18 1.08
N ALA A 84 -0.96 5.37 1.98
CA ALA A 84 -1.21 6.10 3.23
C ALA A 84 -1.61 7.57 3.00
N TYR A 85 -1.10 8.20 1.94
CA TYR A 85 -1.43 9.59 1.63
C TYR A 85 -2.88 9.78 1.16
N TYR A 86 -3.59 8.72 0.79
CA TYR A 86 -5.02 8.83 0.53
C TYR A 86 -5.80 9.21 1.79
N MET A 87 -5.30 8.82 2.97
CA MET A 87 -6.09 8.86 4.20
C MET A 87 -5.62 9.84 5.26
N PHE A 88 -4.41 10.39 5.17
CA PHE A 88 -3.83 11.18 6.28
C PHE A 88 -4.64 12.43 6.70
N HIS A 89 -5.53 12.92 5.83
CA HIS A 89 -6.35 14.12 6.03
C HIS A 89 -7.70 13.83 6.70
N VAL A 90 -8.16 12.57 6.67
CA VAL A 90 -9.45 12.11 7.20
C VAL A 90 -9.29 11.03 8.28
N ALA A 91 -8.16 10.32 8.31
CA ALA A 91 -7.90 9.27 9.26
C ALA A 91 -7.73 9.83 10.68
N ASP A 92 -8.49 9.25 11.59
CA ASP A 92 -8.42 9.46 13.02
C ASP A 92 -8.33 8.10 13.76
N PRO A 93 -8.21 8.09 15.10
CA PRO A 93 -8.18 6.84 15.85
C PRO A 93 -9.43 5.97 15.68
N GLU A 94 -10.62 6.56 15.49
CA GLU A 94 -11.86 5.79 15.27
C GLU A 94 -11.79 5.04 13.94
N PHE A 95 -11.38 5.73 12.88
CA PHE A 95 -11.13 5.15 11.57
C PHE A 95 -10.13 4.00 11.66
N LEU A 96 -8.96 4.21 12.29
CA LEU A 96 -7.93 3.17 12.36
C LEU A 96 -8.32 1.98 13.26
N SER A 97 -9.25 2.17 14.21
CA SER A 97 -9.64 1.15 15.19
C SER A 97 -10.35 -0.07 14.58
N ILE A 98 -10.97 0.09 13.41
CA ILE A 98 -11.68 -1.01 12.74
C ILE A 98 -10.73 -1.95 11.99
N PHE A 99 -9.47 -1.56 11.84
CA PHE A 99 -8.46 -2.30 11.10
C PHE A 99 -7.51 -3.06 12.04
N GLU A 100 -7.00 -4.17 11.55
CA GLU A 100 -5.69 -4.69 11.96
C GLU A 100 -4.66 -4.07 11.00
N ASN A 101 -3.91 -3.10 11.51
CA ASN A 101 -3.11 -2.18 10.71
C ASN A 101 -1.74 -2.80 10.39
N THR A 102 -1.44 -2.92 9.10
CA THR A 102 -0.13 -3.31 8.57
C THR A 102 0.42 -2.22 7.68
N PHE A 103 1.71 -1.97 7.77
CA PHE A 103 2.42 -0.95 6.99
C PHE A 103 3.47 -1.65 6.13
N ILE A 104 3.59 -1.26 4.86
CA ILE A 104 4.67 -1.73 3.98
C ILE A 104 5.47 -0.54 3.48
N VAL A 105 6.78 -0.64 3.61
CA VAL A 105 7.72 0.43 3.27
C VAL A 105 8.85 -0.11 2.41
N ARG A 106 9.40 0.74 1.55
CA ARG A 106 10.58 0.43 0.72
C ARG A 106 11.65 1.49 0.95
N ASN A 107 12.91 1.14 0.78
CA ASN A 107 14.00 2.12 0.82
C ASN A 107 13.77 3.21 -0.25
N PRO A 108 13.78 4.51 0.10
CA PRO A 108 13.54 5.59 -0.86
C PRO A 108 14.52 5.60 -2.03
N ALA A 109 15.77 5.13 -1.86
CA ALA A 109 16.74 5.00 -2.96
C ALA A 109 16.27 4.04 -4.06
N LYS A 110 15.41 3.07 -3.73
CA LYS A 110 14.82 2.12 -4.69
C LYS A 110 13.43 2.54 -5.15
N MET A 111 12.71 3.29 -4.31
CA MET A 111 11.34 3.74 -4.54
C MET A 111 11.32 4.92 -5.50
N LEU A 112 12.06 5.99 -5.18
CA LEU A 112 11.99 7.28 -5.85
C LEU A 112 12.36 7.21 -7.34
N PRO A 113 13.44 6.53 -7.78
CA PRO A 113 13.71 6.36 -9.21
C PRO A 113 12.55 5.69 -9.98
N SER A 114 11.87 4.74 -9.34
CA SER A 114 10.71 4.07 -9.97
C SER A 114 9.45 4.94 -9.97
N LEU A 115 9.30 5.83 -8.99
CA LEU A 115 8.22 6.79 -8.98
C LEU A 115 8.45 7.86 -10.05
N TYR A 116 9.66 8.41 -10.12
CA TYR A 116 10.06 9.42 -11.09
C TYR A 116 9.89 8.97 -12.54
N ASP A 117 10.21 7.70 -12.85
CA ASP A 117 9.95 7.11 -14.18
C ASP A 117 8.46 7.19 -14.60
N LYS A 118 7.54 7.15 -13.63
CA LYS A 118 6.09 7.20 -13.89
C LYS A 118 5.52 8.60 -13.75
N TRP A 119 5.88 9.28 -12.66
CA TRP A 119 5.44 10.63 -12.30
C TRP A 119 6.67 11.52 -12.06
N PRO A 120 7.33 12.04 -13.11
CA PRO A 120 8.48 12.93 -12.93
C PRO A 120 8.19 14.20 -12.13
N ASP A 121 6.91 14.55 -12.01
CA ASP A 121 6.36 15.74 -11.33
C ASP A 121 5.74 15.42 -9.96
N PHE A 122 6.06 14.26 -9.36
CA PHE A 122 5.49 13.87 -8.07
C PHE A 122 5.75 14.92 -6.97
N THR A 123 4.80 15.06 -6.06
CA THR A 123 4.96 15.88 -4.85
C THR A 123 5.52 15.05 -3.69
N LEU A 124 6.09 15.71 -2.68
CA LEU A 124 6.57 15.02 -1.47
C LEU A 124 5.45 14.25 -0.75
N GLU A 125 4.22 14.76 -0.77
CA GLU A 125 3.02 14.09 -0.22
C GLU A 125 2.71 12.78 -0.96
N GLU A 126 2.83 12.77 -2.29
CA GLU A 126 2.58 11.56 -3.11
C GLU A 126 3.64 10.47 -2.91
N THR A 127 4.79 10.79 -2.32
CA THR A 127 5.74 9.75 -1.86
C THR A 127 5.15 8.90 -0.73
N GLY A 128 4.27 9.49 0.08
CA GLY A 128 3.52 8.85 1.16
C GLY A 128 4.32 8.50 2.41
N TYR A 129 5.61 8.88 2.54
CA TYR A 129 6.44 8.47 3.68
C TYR A 129 6.04 9.15 4.99
N ALA A 130 5.80 10.46 4.97
CA ALA A 130 5.39 11.22 6.15
C ALA A 130 4.01 10.75 6.63
N GLU A 131 3.11 10.50 5.68
CA GLU A 131 1.74 10.05 5.88
C GLU A 131 1.72 8.62 6.43
N LEU A 132 2.53 7.71 5.86
CA LEU A 132 2.67 6.34 6.36
C LEU A 132 3.15 6.32 7.81
N TYR A 133 4.17 7.12 8.14
CA TYR A 133 4.65 7.22 9.51
C TYR A 133 3.63 7.85 10.47
N LYS A 134 2.85 8.85 10.00
CA LYS A 134 1.77 9.47 10.79
C LYS A 134 0.68 8.45 11.12
N LEU A 135 0.21 7.67 10.13
CA LEU A 135 -0.77 6.61 10.36
C LEU A 135 -0.22 5.52 11.29
N PHE A 136 1.04 5.11 11.12
CA PHE A 136 1.70 4.16 12.02
C PHE A 136 1.74 4.65 13.46
N LYS A 137 2.15 5.91 13.67
CA LYS A 137 2.20 6.52 15.00
C LYS A 137 0.81 6.55 15.64
N MET A 138 -0.19 7.04 14.90
CA MET A 138 -1.57 7.09 15.39
C MET A 138 -2.07 5.68 15.76
N ALA A 139 -1.81 4.70 14.89
CA ALA A 139 -2.18 3.31 15.12
C ALA A 139 -1.53 2.72 16.37
N LYS A 140 -0.25 3.01 16.57
CA LYS A 140 0.51 2.59 17.75
C LYS A 140 -0.02 3.24 19.03
N GLU A 141 -0.30 4.54 18.99
CA GLU A 141 -0.74 5.32 20.15
C GLU A 141 -2.12 4.87 20.63
N PHE A 142 -3.11 4.73 19.73
CA PHE A 142 -4.46 4.35 20.17
C PHE A 142 -4.56 2.87 20.59
N SER A 143 -3.82 1.98 19.93
CA SER A 143 -3.93 0.53 20.19
C SER A 143 -3.05 0.07 21.35
N GLY A 144 -2.05 0.84 21.75
CA GLY A 144 -1.02 0.45 22.72
C GLY A 144 -0.10 -0.67 22.24
N LYS A 145 -0.21 -1.09 20.97
CA LYS A 145 0.60 -2.15 20.36
C LYS A 145 1.39 -1.57 19.19
N ILE A 146 2.53 -2.19 18.86
CA ILE A 146 3.28 -1.81 17.67
C ILE A 146 2.63 -2.49 16.46
N PRO A 147 2.08 -1.75 15.48
CA PRO A 147 1.54 -2.33 14.25
C PRO A 147 2.61 -3.05 13.43
N VAL A 148 2.20 -4.01 12.61
CA VAL A 148 3.12 -4.75 11.74
C VAL A 148 3.72 -3.80 10.70
N VAL A 149 5.05 -3.83 10.56
CA VAL A 149 5.75 -3.16 9.46
C VAL A 149 6.49 -4.20 8.62
N ILE A 150 6.27 -4.17 7.32
CA ILE A 150 6.90 -5.05 6.33
C ILE A 150 7.92 -4.21 5.54
N ASP A 151 9.14 -4.70 5.44
CA ASP A 151 10.11 -4.17 4.49
C ASP A 151 9.95 -4.87 3.13
N SER A 152 9.87 -4.06 2.07
CA SER A 152 9.65 -4.53 0.71
C SER A 152 10.80 -5.40 0.19
N ASP A 153 12.04 -5.17 0.62
CA ASP A 153 13.17 -6.00 0.19
C ASP A 153 13.13 -7.36 0.89
N ASP A 154 12.81 -7.41 2.18
CA ASP A 154 12.59 -8.67 2.92
C ASP A 154 11.49 -9.51 2.26
N LEU A 155 10.36 -8.89 1.89
CA LEU A 155 9.26 -9.55 1.19
C LEU A 155 9.68 -10.17 -0.15
N VAL A 156 10.50 -9.45 -0.93
CA VAL A 156 10.93 -9.92 -2.25
C VAL A 156 12.02 -10.98 -2.16
N GLN A 157 12.99 -10.80 -1.26
CA GLN A 157 14.15 -11.70 -1.13
C GLN A 157 13.80 -12.98 -0.37
N LYS A 158 12.89 -12.88 0.62
CA LYS A 158 12.50 -13.98 1.51
C LYS A 158 10.97 -14.02 1.67
N PRO A 159 10.21 -14.27 0.58
CA PRO A 159 8.75 -14.19 0.60
C PRO A 159 8.10 -15.17 1.59
N GLU A 160 8.55 -16.42 1.63
CA GLU A 160 8.00 -17.43 2.54
C GLU A 160 8.18 -17.05 4.01
N ALA A 161 9.40 -16.65 4.40
CA ALA A 161 9.68 -16.24 5.77
C ALA A 161 8.91 -14.96 6.17
N THR A 162 8.86 -13.97 5.27
CA THR A 162 8.18 -12.70 5.51
C THR A 162 6.68 -12.86 5.62
N VAL A 163 6.06 -13.59 4.69
CA VAL A 163 4.60 -13.80 4.71
C VAL A 163 4.20 -14.69 5.88
N LYS A 164 4.99 -15.71 6.24
CA LYS A 164 4.73 -16.50 7.44
C LYS A 164 4.75 -15.65 8.71
N ALA A 165 5.78 -14.82 8.89
CA ALA A 165 5.88 -13.91 10.03
C ALA A 165 4.74 -12.87 10.06
N TYR A 166 4.32 -12.36 8.90
CA TYR A 166 3.13 -11.51 8.79
C TYR A 166 1.87 -12.25 9.25
N CYS A 167 1.62 -13.46 8.71
CA CYS A 167 0.46 -14.27 9.05
C CYS A 167 0.37 -14.55 10.56
N ASP A 168 1.48 -14.93 11.17
CA ASP A 168 1.59 -15.16 12.62
C ASP A 168 1.27 -13.87 13.40
N ALA A 169 1.78 -12.71 12.97
CA ALA A 169 1.59 -11.44 13.64
C ALA A 169 0.15 -10.91 13.58
N VAL A 170 -0.56 -11.11 12.46
CA VAL A 170 -1.96 -10.68 12.29
C VAL A 170 -2.99 -11.76 12.61
N GLY A 171 -2.54 -12.95 13.00
CA GLY A 171 -3.40 -14.04 13.49
C GLY A 171 -4.18 -14.79 12.39
N ILE A 172 -3.57 -14.99 11.22
CA ILE A 172 -4.17 -15.74 10.10
C ILE A 172 -3.29 -16.94 9.73
N PRO A 173 -3.85 -18.02 9.14
CA PRO A 173 -3.03 -19.17 8.73
C PRO A 173 -2.10 -18.79 7.57
N PHE A 174 -0.86 -19.28 7.62
CA PHE A 174 0.05 -19.23 6.48
C PHE A 174 -0.36 -20.25 5.42
N ILE A 175 -0.48 -19.82 4.16
CA ILE A 175 -0.81 -20.66 3.01
C ILE A 175 0.34 -20.52 2.01
N LYS A 176 1.15 -21.57 1.85
CA LYS A 176 2.37 -21.53 1.03
C LYS A 176 2.06 -21.31 -0.45
N GLU A 177 0.96 -21.89 -0.91
CA GLU A 177 0.47 -21.84 -2.28
C GLU A 177 0.10 -20.41 -2.69
N ALA A 178 -0.28 -19.55 -1.73
CA ALA A 178 -0.62 -18.15 -2.00
C ALA A 178 0.59 -17.30 -2.47
N LEU A 179 1.83 -17.79 -2.27
CA LEU A 179 3.04 -17.14 -2.76
C LEU A 179 3.23 -17.25 -4.27
N GLN A 180 2.44 -18.11 -4.94
CA GLN A 180 2.45 -18.29 -6.38
C GLN A 180 1.06 -18.01 -6.93
N TRP A 181 0.97 -17.25 -8.01
CA TRP A 181 -0.31 -16.89 -8.63
C TRP A 181 -0.27 -17.02 -10.14
N GLU A 182 -1.46 -17.22 -10.72
CA GLU A 182 -1.67 -17.16 -12.16
C GLU A 182 -1.71 -15.71 -12.64
N GLN A 183 -1.23 -15.47 -13.85
CA GLN A 183 -1.34 -14.18 -14.51
C GLN A 183 -2.78 -14.00 -15.01
N LYS A 184 -3.61 -13.34 -14.19
CA LYS A 184 -4.99 -13.01 -14.55
C LYS A 184 -5.16 -11.50 -14.68
N PHE A 185 -5.87 -11.09 -15.72
CA PHE A 185 -6.28 -9.70 -15.87
C PHE A 185 -7.22 -9.31 -14.73
N ARG A 186 -6.89 -8.22 -14.04
CA ARG A 186 -7.68 -7.62 -12.96
C ARG A 186 -8.02 -6.19 -13.35
N PRO A 187 -9.24 -5.89 -13.84
CA PRO A 187 -9.61 -4.57 -14.32
C PRO A 187 -9.42 -3.49 -13.26
N GLU A 188 -9.68 -3.80 -11.99
CA GLU A 188 -9.51 -2.87 -10.87
C GLU A 188 -8.08 -2.37 -10.69
N LEU A 189 -7.06 -3.14 -11.10
CA LEU A 189 -5.66 -2.71 -11.05
C LEU A 189 -5.31 -1.68 -12.14
N THR A 190 -6.21 -1.49 -13.11
CA THR A 190 -6.03 -0.53 -14.21
C THR A 190 -6.68 0.84 -13.94
N ASN A 191 -7.31 1.01 -12.79
CA ASN A 191 -7.94 2.26 -12.36
C ASN A 191 -6.96 3.45 -12.33
N TRP A 192 -5.66 3.17 -12.19
CA TRP A 192 -4.60 4.18 -12.11
C TRP A 192 -3.67 4.08 -13.32
N ASP A 193 -3.45 5.23 -13.99
CA ASP A 193 -2.50 5.39 -15.10
C ASP A 193 -2.59 4.33 -16.21
N GLY A 194 -3.82 3.91 -16.54
CA GLY A 194 -4.09 2.92 -17.59
C GLY A 194 -3.45 1.55 -17.34
N GLY A 195 -3.12 1.22 -16.09
CA GLY A 195 -2.50 -0.06 -15.71
C GLY A 195 -0.98 -0.12 -15.88
N THR A 196 -0.31 0.97 -16.28
CA THR A 196 1.15 0.99 -16.47
C THR A 196 1.95 0.75 -15.17
N TRP A 197 1.33 0.98 -14.02
CA TRP A 197 1.92 0.79 -12.70
C TRP A 197 1.99 -0.67 -12.27
N VAL A 198 1.10 -1.49 -12.81
CA VAL A 198 0.87 -2.87 -12.41
C VAL A 198 1.31 -3.87 -13.47
N THR A 199 1.87 -3.43 -14.60
CA THR A 199 2.38 -4.31 -15.68
C THR A 199 3.29 -5.41 -15.15
N ASN A 200 4.21 -5.08 -14.23
CA ASN A 200 5.13 -6.05 -13.64
C ASN A 200 4.42 -7.06 -12.72
N VAL A 201 3.34 -6.64 -12.06
CA VAL A 201 2.56 -7.52 -11.21
C VAL A 201 1.72 -8.45 -12.09
N MET A 202 1.08 -7.92 -13.13
CA MET A 202 0.30 -8.68 -14.11
C MET A 202 1.12 -9.72 -14.87
N SER A 203 2.42 -9.48 -15.07
CA SER A 203 3.36 -10.42 -15.72
C SER A 203 4.16 -11.31 -14.75
N SER A 204 3.92 -11.20 -13.45
CA SER A 204 4.60 -12.01 -12.43
C SER A 204 3.78 -13.24 -12.02
N SER A 205 4.43 -14.23 -11.44
CA SER A 205 3.81 -15.44 -10.88
C SER A 205 4.18 -15.67 -9.41
N GLY A 206 4.66 -14.61 -8.75
CA GLY A 206 5.23 -14.64 -7.40
C GLY A 206 6.05 -13.38 -7.11
N PHE A 207 6.53 -13.26 -5.87
CA PHE A 207 7.44 -12.17 -5.49
C PHE A 207 8.79 -12.33 -6.20
N LYS A 208 9.15 -11.34 -7.02
CA LYS A 208 10.41 -11.34 -7.78
C LYS A 208 11.02 -9.95 -7.79
N GLU A 209 12.34 -9.92 -7.68
CA GLU A 209 13.09 -8.70 -7.92
C GLU A 209 13.02 -8.36 -9.41
N GLN A 210 12.74 -7.08 -9.69
CA GLN A 210 12.66 -6.57 -11.04
C GLN A 210 13.98 -5.85 -11.33
N LYS A 211 14.66 -6.24 -12.42
CA LYS A 211 15.83 -5.50 -12.91
C LYS A 211 15.38 -4.12 -13.37
N LYS A 212 16.16 -3.11 -12.99
CA LYS A 212 15.87 -1.69 -13.23
C LYS A 212 17.07 -1.06 -13.90
N ASP A 213 17.29 -1.40 -15.15
CA ASP A 213 18.58 -1.11 -15.77
C ASP A 213 18.70 0.35 -16.28
N ASN A 214 17.64 1.17 -16.22
CA ASN A 214 17.59 2.49 -16.86
C ASN A 214 16.94 3.63 -16.05
N TYR A 215 16.74 3.49 -14.73
CA TYR A 215 16.19 4.60 -13.96
C TYR A 215 17.25 5.64 -13.62
N VAL A 216 16.86 6.91 -13.65
CA VAL A 216 17.69 8.01 -13.14
C VAL A 216 17.98 7.76 -11.66
N SER A 217 19.26 7.78 -11.29
CA SER A 217 19.68 7.58 -9.90
C SER A 217 19.23 8.75 -9.03
N VAL A 218 19.18 8.55 -7.71
CA VAL A 218 18.85 9.65 -6.79
C VAL A 218 19.91 10.74 -6.86
N GLU A 219 21.16 10.34 -7.01
CA GLU A 219 22.32 11.23 -7.03
C GLU A 219 22.39 12.11 -8.30
N ASP A 220 21.80 11.66 -9.41
CA ASP A 220 21.85 12.36 -10.70
C ASP A 220 20.69 13.34 -10.95
N ASN A 221 19.79 13.55 -9.98
CA ASN A 221 18.62 14.42 -10.16
C ASN A 221 18.23 15.18 -8.89
N GLU A 222 18.22 16.52 -8.97
CA GLU A 222 17.95 17.40 -7.81
C GLU A 222 16.57 17.16 -7.16
N HIS A 223 15.53 16.90 -7.96
CA HIS A 223 14.21 16.59 -7.41
C HIS A 223 14.23 15.27 -6.62
N LEU A 224 14.96 14.26 -7.11
CA LEU A 224 15.14 13.00 -6.38
C LEU A 224 15.98 13.15 -5.12
N GLN A 225 17.05 13.96 -5.14
CA GLN A 225 17.86 14.25 -3.95
C GLN A 225 16.99 14.89 -2.85
N ASN A 226 16.25 15.95 -3.18
CA ASN A 226 15.34 16.63 -2.27
C ASN A 226 14.27 15.68 -1.71
N ALA A 227 13.68 14.84 -2.58
CA ALA A 227 12.71 13.85 -2.15
C ALA A 227 13.33 12.78 -1.25
N TYR A 228 14.56 12.36 -1.50
CA TYR A 228 15.26 11.36 -0.69
C TYR A 228 15.54 11.89 0.72
N GLU A 229 16.08 13.11 0.83
CA GLU A 229 16.31 13.77 2.13
C GLU A 229 15.03 13.90 2.95
N PHE A 230 13.90 14.20 2.29
CA PHE A 230 12.60 14.23 2.94
C PHE A 230 12.12 12.83 3.38
N CYS A 231 12.21 11.82 2.52
CA CYS A 231 11.63 10.49 2.76
C CYS A 231 12.44 9.66 3.76
N PHE A 232 13.77 9.75 3.72
CA PHE A 232 14.66 8.84 4.42
C PHE A 232 14.48 8.82 5.95
N PRO A 233 14.31 9.96 6.65
CA PRO A 233 14.07 9.95 8.09
C PRO A 233 12.78 9.21 8.50
N TYR A 234 11.72 9.28 7.69
CA TYR A 234 10.47 8.55 7.95
C TYR A 234 10.62 7.06 7.64
N TYR A 235 11.33 6.72 6.56
CA TYR A 235 11.70 5.34 6.25
C TYR A 235 12.42 4.70 7.43
N GLN A 236 13.47 5.33 7.96
CA GLN A 236 14.25 4.77 9.07
C GLN A 236 13.38 4.47 10.30
N LYS A 237 12.51 5.40 10.69
CA LYS A 237 11.60 5.24 11.83
C LYS A 237 10.64 4.05 11.66
N LEU A 238 10.16 3.79 10.44
CA LEU A 238 9.32 2.63 10.15
C LEU A 238 10.16 1.35 10.09
N TYR A 239 11.32 1.41 9.42
CA TYR A 239 12.22 0.28 9.20
C TYR A 239 12.74 -0.34 10.49
N GLU A 240 12.95 0.47 11.54
CA GLU A 240 13.31 0.00 12.87
C GLU A 240 12.26 -0.95 13.47
N HIS A 241 10.98 -0.74 13.14
CA HIS A 241 9.84 -1.52 13.60
C HIS A 241 9.47 -2.69 12.69
N ARG A 242 10.21 -2.92 11.59
CA ARG A 242 9.90 -4.02 10.68
C ARG A 242 9.94 -5.37 11.40
N ILE A 243 9.06 -6.27 10.96
CA ILE A 243 9.06 -7.65 11.42
C ILE A 243 10.42 -8.28 11.14
N ARG A 244 10.94 -8.99 12.14
CA ARG A 244 12.21 -9.71 12.00
C ARG A 244 11.91 -11.12 11.51
N ILE A 245 12.47 -11.44 10.36
CA ILE A 245 12.38 -12.76 9.74
C ILE A 245 13.59 -13.59 10.13
N ALA A 246 13.36 -14.86 10.44
CA ALA A 246 14.41 -15.83 10.71
C ALA A 246 15.11 -16.28 9.41
#